data_AF-A0A554I7W7-F1
#
_entry.id   AF-A0A554I7W7-F1
#
_cell.length_a   1.000
_cell.length_b   1.000
_cell.length_c   1.000
_cell.angle_alpha   90.00
_cell.angle_beta   90.00
_cell.angle_gamma   90.00
#
_symmetry.space_group_name_H-M   'P 1'
#
loop_
_entity.id
_entity.type
_entity.pdbx_description
1 polymer ?
#
loop_
_entity_poly.entity_id
_entity_poly.type
_entity_poly.pdbx_seq_one_letter_code
_entity_poly.pdbx_strand_id
1 'polypeptide(L)'
;MFSFLLEVSKYILPVILVAVFLVACARYIFKFSFFNTKSGLFFSFRNLAIIAVVGKIFNAGLLTYLQYSVWKQSGAVGEVFLNSPISKDLPFSAAKNFEWLLNNKFGYFLFYSWGRFWLSVLISLLVAYVFYLLLRALKLKTERFFEEGETELGFLCALVVGWPGFVLFVPFVFLSVVFISIVKLLFFKEKYTTLGAPFILATVITSIFGNYLIFLFGLGVLKV
;
A
#
# COMPACT_ATOMS: atom_id res chain seq x y z
N MET A 1 4.41 -27.77 -7.41
CA MET A 1 5.46 -26.76 -7.12
C MET A 1 4.94 -25.32 -7.26
N PHE A 2 4.40 -24.90 -8.42
CA PHE A 2 3.96 -23.50 -8.62
C PHE A 2 2.79 -23.05 -7.72
N SER A 3 1.86 -23.95 -7.37
CA SER A 3 0.78 -23.64 -6.42
C SER A 3 1.33 -23.28 -5.02
N PHE A 4 2.36 -24.00 -4.55
CA PHE A 4 3.04 -23.69 -3.30
C PHE A 4 3.77 -22.34 -3.37
N LEU A 5 4.48 -22.06 -4.48
CA LEU A 5 5.14 -20.76 -4.69
C LEU A 5 4.14 -19.61 -4.73
N LEU A 6 2.96 -19.81 -5.32
CA LEU A 6 1.88 -18.84 -5.33
C LEU A 6 1.41 -18.54 -3.91
N GLU A 7 1.22 -19.55 -3.07
CA GLU A 7 0.83 -19.36 -1.68
C GLU A 7 1.89 -18.60 -0.86
N VAL A 8 3.16 -18.98 -0.99
CA VAL A 8 4.28 -18.30 -0.31
C VAL A 8 4.40 -16.85 -0.78
N SER A 9 4.20 -16.58 -2.07
CA SER A 9 4.33 -15.23 -2.64
C SER A 9 3.35 -14.21 -2.03
N LYS A 10 2.20 -14.66 -1.51
CA LYS A 10 1.23 -13.79 -0.82
C LYS A 10 1.83 -13.12 0.44
N TYR A 11 2.82 -13.73 1.07
CA TYR A 11 3.44 -13.25 2.29
C TYR A 11 4.71 -12.41 2.06
N ILE A 12 5.31 -12.49 0.87
CA ILE A 12 6.57 -11.79 0.54
C ILE A 12 6.40 -10.27 0.67
N LEU A 13 5.38 -9.71 0.00
CA LEU A 13 5.14 -8.27 0.03
C LEU A 13 4.82 -7.75 1.44
N PRO A 14 3.89 -8.34 2.23
CA PRO A 14 3.68 -7.93 3.62
C PRO A 14 4.95 -7.90 4.46
N VAL A 15 5.81 -8.92 4.36
CA VAL A 15 7.08 -8.98 5.10
C VAL A 15 8.02 -7.84 4.68
N ILE A 16 8.15 -7.58 3.37
CA ILE A 16 8.94 -6.47 2.86
C ILE A 16 8.40 -5.13 3.38
N LEU A 17 7.09 -4.91 3.34
CA LEU A 17 6.48 -3.65 3.80
C LEU A 17 6.65 -3.45 5.31
N VAL A 18 6.53 -4.52 6.11
CA VAL A 18 6.82 -4.47 7.55
C VAL A 18 8.29 -4.13 7.79
N ALA A 19 9.22 -4.78 7.09
CA ALA A 19 10.64 -4.48 7.22
C ALA A 19 10.95 -3.01 6.87
N VAL A 20 10.42 -2.51 5.75
CA VAL A 20 10.54 -1.11 5.33
C VAL A 20 9.97 -0.17 6.39
N PHE A 21 8.81 -0.51 6.96
CA PHE A 21 8.19 0.28 8.01
C PHE A 21 9.01 0.30 9.30
N LEU A 22 9.53 -0.84 9.75
CA LEU A 22 10.39 -0.92 10.93
C LEU A 22 11.67 -0.09 10.77
N VAL A 23 12.25 -0.09 9.57
CA VAL A 23 13.40 0.76 9.23
C VAL A 23 13.03 2.24 9.26
N ALA A 24 11.84 2.61 8.77
CA ALA A 24 11.34 3.98 8.87
C ALA A 24 11.13 4.43 10.33
N CYS A 25 10.55 3.56 11.17
CA CYS A 25 10.39 3.81 12.61
C CYS A 25 11.73 3.99 13.30
N ALA A 26 12.69 3.10 13.05
CA ALA A 26 14.04 3.19 13.62
C ALA A 26 14.73 4.50 13.22
N ARG A 27 14.63 4.89 11.94
CA ARG A 27 15.16 6.17 11.47
C ARG A 27 14.50 7.36 12.18
N TYR A 28 13.18 7.35 12.32
CA TYR A 28 12.42 8.43 12.94
C TYR A 28 12.76 8.58 14.43
N ILE A 29 12.75 7.48 15.19
CA ILE A 29 12.96 7.48 16.65
C ILE A 29 14.40 7.86 17.01
N PHE A 30 15.38 7.20 16.41
CA PHE A 30 16.77 7.33 16.85
C PHE A 30 17.48 8.52 16.22
N LYS A 31 16.84 9.25 15.30
CA LYS A 31 17.44 10.32 14.47
C LYS A 31 18.87 9.94 14.05
N PHE A 32 19.07 8.67 13.66
CA PHE A 32 20.36 7.98 13.69
C PHE A 32 21.42 8.79 12.91
N SER A 33 22.39 9.35 13.64
CA SER A 33 23.56 10.05 13.07
C SER A 33 24.37 9.17 12.10
N PHE A 34 24.26 7.84 12.22
CA PHE A 34 24.87 6.87 11.31
C PHE A 34 24.41 7.02 9.84
N PHE A 35 23.26 7.65 9.59
CA PHE A 35 22.76 7.96 8.25
C PHE A 35 23.21 9.32 7.69
N ASN A 36 24.17 10.01 8.30
CA ASN A 36 24.84 11.17 7.69
C ASN A 36 26.03 10.79 6.81
N THR A 37 26.36 9.51 6.68
CA THR A 37 27.31 9.01 5.67
C THR A 37 26.58 8.61 4.38
N LYS A 38 27.30 8.42 3.26
CA LYS A 38 26.72 8.06 1.94
C LYS A 38 25.74 6.86 1.96
N SER A 39 25.80 5.99 2.97
CA SER A 39 24.85 4.88 3.20
C SER A 39 23.45 5.36 3.63
N GLY A 40 23.33 6.55 4.21
CA GLY A 40 22.07 7.16 4.64
C GLY A 40 21.11 7.56 3.54
N LEU A 41 21.60 7.65 2.30
CA LEU A 41 20.77 7.82 1.12
C LEU A 41 19.79 6.66 0.95
N PHE A 42 20.26 5.41 1.05
CA PHE A 42 19.41 4.21 0.87
C PHE A 42 18.26 4.15 1.87
N PHE A 43 18.47 4.65 3.07
CA PHE A 43 17.50 4.62 4.16
C PHE A 43 16.68 5.91 4.28
N SER A 44 16.71 6.79 3.29
CA SER A 44 15.81 7.95 3.26
C SER A 44 14.35 7.52 3.12
N PHE A 45 13.41 8.26 3.70
CA PHE A 45 11.97 7.95 3.57
C PHE A 45 11.52 7.89 2.11
N ARG A 46 12.11 8.72 1.24
CA ARG A 46 11.90 8.67 -0.21
C ARG A 46 12.31 7.32 -0.81
N ASN A 47 13.50 6.82 -0.47
CA ASN A 47 13.98 5.54 -0.99
C ASN A 47 13.21 4.35 -0.42
N LEU A 48 12.85 4.41 0.86
CA LEU A 48 11.94 3.44 1.48
C LEU A 48 10.57 3.41 0.78
N ALA A 49 10.02 4.57 0.43
CA ALA A 49 8.79 4.67 -0.36
C ALA A 49 8.96 4.08 -1.77
N ILE A 50 10.08 4.36 -2.45
CA ILE A 50 10.39 3.73 -3.75
C ILE A 50 10.46 2.20 -3.61
N ILE A 51 11.13 1.67 -2.59
CA ILE A 51 11.18 0.23 -2.32
C ILE A 51 9.77 -0.33 -2.12
N ALA A 52 8.90 0.35 -1.38
CA ALA A 52 7.52 -0.07 -1.19
C ALA A 52 6.71 -0.07 -2.51
N VAL A 53 6.87 0.96 -3.35
CA VAL A 53 6.23 1.04 -4.67
C VAL A 53 6.70 -0.09 -5.58
N VAL A 54 8.02 -0.24 -5.73
CA VAL A 54 8.64 -1.29 -6.55
C VAL A 54 8.24 -2.67 -6.05
N GLY A 55 8.26 -2.88 -4.73
CA GLY A 55 7.83 -4.13 -4.11
C GLY A 55 6.38 -4.50 -4.44
N LYS A 56 5.45 -3.54 -4.39
CA LYS A 56 4.04 -3.75 -4.78
C LYS A 56 3.90 -4.15 -6.25
N ILE A 57 4.57 -3.40 -7.14
CA ILE A 57 4.53 -3.66 -8.60
C ILE A 57 5.14 -5.03 -8.91
N PHE A 58 6.32 -5.31 -8.36
CA PHE A 58 7.00 -6.59 -8.53
C PHE A 58 6.15 -7.75 -8.02
N ASN A 59 5.53 -7.61 -6.85
CA ASN A 59 4.65 -8.64 -6.29
C ASN A 59 3.42 -8.91 -7.18
N ALA A 60 2.79 -7.87 -7.74
CA ALA A 60 1.68 -8.06 -8.68
C ALA A 60 2.14 -8.79 -9.96
N GLY A 61 3.31 -8.43 -10.48
CA GLY A 61 3.93 -9.13 -11.62
C GLY A 61 4.25 -10.60 -11.30
N LEU A 62 4.84 -10.86 -10.14
CA LEU A 62 5.14 -12.21 -9.67
C LEU A 62 3.88 -13.06 -9.51
N LEU A 63 2.84 -12.53 -8.86
CA LEU A 63 1.55 -13.22 -8.71
C LEU A 63 0.92 -13.51 -10.07
N THR A 64 0.97 -12.55 -11.00
CA THR A 64 0.49 -12.74 -12.38
C THR A 64 1.24 -13.89 -13.07
N TYR A 65 2.57 -13.89 -12.99
CA TYR A 65 3.40 -14.94 -13.60
C TYR A 65 3.17 -16.32 -12.98
N LEU A 66 3.08 -16.40 -11.65
CA LEU A 66 2.83 -17.65 -10.94
C LEU A 66 1.43 -18.18 -11.24
N GLN A 67 0.42 -17.30 -11.29
CA GLN A 67 -0.94 -17.68 -11.65
C GLN A 67 -1.01 -18.25 -13.08
N TYR A 68 -0.36 -17.59 -14.03
CA TYR A 68 -0.24 -18.07 -15.41
C TYR A 68 0.39 -19.47 -15.45
N SER A 69 1.48 -19.66 -14.71
CA SER A 69 2.21 -20.93 -14.65
C SER A 69 1.37 -22.06 -14.04
N VAL A 70 0.58 -21.75 -13.00
CA VAL A 70 -0.35 -22.71 -12.37
C VAL A 70 -1.43 -23.13 -13.38
N TRP A 71 -2.07 -22.18 -14.07
CA TRP A 71 -3.09 -22.53 -15.06
C TRP A 71 -2.51 -23.31 -16.23
N LYS A 72 -1.34 -22.94 -16.75
CA LYS A 72 -0.67 -23.69 -17.82
C LYS A 72 -0.39 -25.16 -17.44
N GLN A 73 -0.14 -25.45 -16.17
CA GLN A 73 0.12 -26.81 -15.68
C GLN A 73 -1.15 -27.58 -15.29
N SER A 74 -2.30 -26.92 -15.21
CA SER A 74 -3.57 -27.53 -14.78
C SER A 74 -4.29 -28.31 -15.89
N GLY A 75 -3.62 -28.59 -17.01
CA GLY A 75 -4.17 -29.30 -18.15
C GLY A 75 -5.33 -28.55 -18.82
N ALA A 76 -6.30 -29.30 -19.33
CA ALA A 76 -7.40 -28.78 -20.16
C ALA A 76 -8.18 -27.62 -19.50
N VAL A 77 -8.42 -27.69 -18.18
CA VAL A 77 -9.18 -26.65 -17.46
C VAL A 77 -8.42 -25.32 -17.42
N GLY A 78 -7.10 -25.36 -17.18
CA GLY A 78 -6.29 -24.16 -17.15
C GLY A 78 -6.09 -23.55 -18.54
N GLU A 79 -5.98 -24.40 -19.57
CA GLU A 79 -5.92 -23.93 -20.97
C GLU A 79 -7.21 -23.22 -21.39
N VAL A 80 -8.39 -23.69 -20.94
CA VAL A 80 -9.65 -22.99 -21.17
C VAL A 80 -9.59 -21.59 -20.58
N PHE A 81 -9.16 -21.42 -19.33
CA PHE A 81 -9.08 -20.08 -18.72
C PHE A 81 -8.03 -19.17 -19.37
N LEU A 82 -6.92 -19.73 -19.86
CA LEU A 82 -5.90 -18.96 -20.56
C LEU A 82 -6.30 -18.53 -21.97
N ASN A 83 -7.20 -19.27 -22.62
CA ASN A 83 -7.60 -19.06 -24.01
C ASN A 83 -9.05 -18.61 -24.19
N SER A 84 -9.77 -18.35 -23.09
CA SER A 84 -11.14 -17.84 -23.14
C SER A 84 -11.18 -16.31 -23.26
N PRO A 85 -11.97 -15.77 -24.21
CA PRO A 85 -12.31 -14.35 -24.20
C PRO A 85 -13.18 -14.03 -22.98
N ILE A 86 -13.23 -12.75 -22.62
CA ILE A 86 -14.16 -12.33 -21.57
C ILE A 86 -15.61 -12.41 -22.10
N SER A 87 -16.57 -12.76 -21.23
CA SER A 87 -17.99 -12.72 -21.59
C SER A 87 -18.42 -11.30 -21.97
N LYS A 88 -19.28 -11.16 -22.98
CA LYS A 88 -19.83 -9.87 -23.41
C LYS A 88 -20.86 -9.30 -22.44
N ASP A 89 -21.35 -10.12 -21.50
CA ASP A 89 -22.38 -9.76 -20.54
C ASP A 89 -21.83 -9.16 -19.24
N LEU A 90 -20.66 -8.52 -19.28
CA LEU A 90 -20.10 -7.89 -18.08
C LEU A 90 -21.01 -6.76 -17.59
N PRO A 91 -21.34 -6.72 -16.29
CA PRO A 91 -22.22 -5.70 -15.72
C PRO A 91 -21.58 -4.30 -15.64
N PHE A 92 -20.38 -4.10 -16.19
CA PHE A 92 -19.61 -2.86 -16.06
C PHE A 92 -19.40 -2.18 -17.42
N SER A 93 -20.04 -1.02 -17.61
CA SER A 93 -20.02 -0.27 -18.87
C SER A 93 -18.61 0.15 -19.32
N ALA A 94 -17.67 0.37 -18.40
CA ALA A 94 -16.30 0.72 -18.75
C ALA A 94 -15.54 -0.44 -19.42
N ALA A 95 -15.96 -1.69 -19.24
CA ALA A 95 -15.35 -2.83 -19.93
C ALA A 95 -15.55 -2.74 -21.46
N LYS A 96 -16.61 -2.06 -21.92
CA LYS A 96 -16.86 -1.80 -23.35
C LYS A 96 -15.75 -0.98 -24.00
N ASN A 97 -15.15 -0.04 -23.26
CA ASN A 97 -14.04 0.79 -23.74
C ASN A 97 -12.73 0.00 -23.91
N PHE A 98 -12.63 -1.20 -23.32
CA PHE A 98 -11.47 -2.08 -23.39
C PHE A 98 -11.74 -3.37 -24.17
N GLU A 99 -12.83 -3.40 -24.97
CA GLU A 99 -13.19 -4.59 -25.78
C GLU A 99 -12.04 -5.07 -26.66
N TRP A 100 -11.25 -4.16 -27.24
CA TRP A 100 -10.10 -4.50 -28.07
C TRP A 100 -9.02 -5.31 -27.33
N LEU A 101 -8.87 -5.09 -26.01
CA LEU A 101 -7.90 -5.81 -25.17
C LEU A 101 -8.48 -7.13 -24.66
N LEU A 102 -9.79 -7.14 -24.33
CA LEU A 102 -10.46 -8.24 -23.63
C LEU A 102 -11.16 -9.26 -24.55
N ASN A 103 -11.40 -8.93 -25.82
CA ASN A 103 -12.02 -9.82 -26.81
C ASN A 103 -11.00 -10.73 -27.54
N ASN A 104 -9.86 -10.99 -26.89
CA ASN A 104 -8.84 -11.91 -27.38
C ASN A 104 -8.85 -13.20 -26.56
N LYS A 105 -8.20 -14.26 -27.07
CA LYS A 105 -8.05 -15.54 -26.35
C LYS A 105 -7.49 -15.35 -24.92
N PHE A 106 -6.64 -14.34 -24.71
CA PHE A 106 -6.04 -14.05 -23.41
C PHE A 106 -6.88 -13.13 -22.51
N GLY A 107 -8.08 -12.73 -22.95
CA GLY A 107 -8.89 -11.70 -22.33
C GLY A 107 -9.35 -12.04 -20.91
N TYR A 108 -9.78 -13.28 -20.67
CA TYR A 108 -10.20 -13.72 -19.33
C TYR A 108 -9.03 -13.67 -18.34
N PHE A 109 -7.85 -14.17 -18.74
CA PHE A 109 -6.67 -14.13 -17.87
C PHE A 109 -6.22 -12.69 -17.57
N LEU A 110 -6.24 -11.81 -18.57
CA LEU A 110 -5.93 -10.39 -18.37
C LEU A 110 -6.89 -9.78 -17.36
N PHE A 111 -8.19 -9.96 -17.55
CA PHE A 111 -9.18 -9.43 -16.60
C PHE A 111 -9.00 -9.99 -15.19
N TYR A 112 -8.76 -11.29 -15.06
CA TYR A 112 -8.50 -11.93 -13.77
C TYR A 112 -7.26 -11.34 -13.09
N SER A 113 -6.12 -11.29 -13.79
CA SER A 113 -4.85 -10.80 -13.23
C SER A 113 -4.92 -9.32 -12.90
N TRP A 114 -5.52 -8.50 -13.77
CA TRP A 114 -5.72 -7.08 -13.52
C TRP A 114 -6.62 -6.82 -12.32
N GLY A 115 -7.78 -7.48 -12.27
CA GLY A 115 -8.72 -7.32 -11.17
C GLY A 115 -8.17 -7.78 -9.83
N ARG A 116 -7.52 -8.95 -9.78
CA ARG A 116 -7.06 -9.57 -8.53
C ARG A 116 -5.72 -9.06 -8.01
N PHE A 117 -4.79 -8.71 -8.90
CA PHE A 117 -3.41 -8.42 -8.49
C PHE A 117 -3.05 -6.94 -8.70
N TRP A 118 -3.43 -6.36 -9.84
CA TRP A 118 -3.01 -5.00 -10.19
C TRP A 118 -3.90 -3.92 -9.61
N LEU A 119 -5.22 -4.15 -9.56
CA LEU A 119 -6.18 -3.12 -9.17
C LEU A 119 -5.93 -2.62 -7.73
N SER A 120 -5.69 -3.54 -6.78
CA SER A 120 -5.32 -3.19 -5.40
C SER A 120 -4.02 -2.38 -5.33
N VAL A 121 -3.02 -2.73 -6.15
CA VAL A 121 -1.75 -1.99 -6.24
C VAL A 121 -1.98 -0.58 -6.79
N LEU A 122 -2.72 -0.44 -7.89
CA LEU A 122 -2.99 0.85 -8.53
C LEU A 122 -3.79 1.77 -7.62
N ILE A 123 -4.84 1.26 -6.97
CA ILE A 123 -5.63 2.03 -6.02
C ILE A 123 -4.74 2.45 -4.84
N SER A 124 -3.95 1.54 -4.27
CA SER A 124 -3.03 1.85 -3.17
C SER A 124 -2.02 2.95 -3.55
N LEU A 125 -1.44 2.88 -4.75
CA LEU A 125 -0.50 3.89 -5.25
C LEU A 125 -1.19 5.23 -5.47
N LEU A 126 -2.38 5.22 -6.07
CA LEU A 126 -3.16 6.42 -6.35
C LEU A 126 -3.54 7.14 -5.06
N VAL A 127 -4.14 6.44 -4.09
CA VAL A 127 -4.57 7.07 -2.82
C VAL A 127 -3.38 7.55 -2.00
N ALA A 128 -2.27 6.80 -1.97
CA ALA A 128 -1.06 7.25 -1.30
C ALA A 128 -0.46 8.49 -1.99
N TYR A 129 -0.45 8.54 -3.33
CA TYR A 129 0.08 9.69 -4.06
C TYR A 129 -0.80 10.93 -3.87
N VAL A 130 -2.12 10.80 -3.94
CA VAL A 130 -3.06 11.89 -3.62
C VAL A 130 -2.82 12.38 -2.19
N PHE A 131 -2.65 11.48 -1.23
CA PHE A 131 -2.31 11.84 0.15
C PHE A 131 -0.97 12.58 0.25
N TYR A 132 0.07 12.14 -0.47
CA TYR A 132 1.34 12.85 -0.54
C TYR A 132 1.19 14.28 -1.07
N LEU A 133 0.41 14.48 -2.14
CA LEU A 133 0.13 15.81 -2.68
C LEU A 133 -0.60 16.69 -1.66
N LEU A 134 -1.58 16.13 -0.93
CA LEU A 134 -2.26 16.84 0.15
C LEU A 134 -1.28 17.24 1.27
N LEU A 135 -0.40 16.33 1.70
CA LEU A 135 0.62 16.65 2.72
C LEU A 135 1.58 17.74 2.24
N ARG A 136 2.00 17.72 0.97
CA ARG A 136 2.80 18.80 0.39
C ARG A 136 2.07 20.13 0.39
N ALA A 137 0.81 20.15 -0.03
CA ALA A 137 -0.01 21.36 -0.03
C ALA A 137 -0.22 21.91 1.38
N LEU A 138 -0.40 21.03 2.38
CA LEU A 138 -0.49 21.42 3.79
C LEU A 138 0.84 21.96 4.31
N LYS A 139 1.97 21.32 3.99
CA LYS A 139 3.31 21.77 4.40
C LYS A 139 3.60 23.20 3.92
N LEU A 140 3.18 23.56 2.70
CA LEU A 140 3.33 24.91 2.17
C LEU A 140 2.58 25.98 2.99
N LYS A 141 1.46 25.63 3.61
CA LYS A 141 0.65 26.57 4.42
C LYS A 141 1.02 26.56 5.89
N THR A 142 1.48 25.43 6.40
CA THR A 142 1.70 25.22 7.84
C THR A 142 3.00 24.45 8.10
N GLU A 143 4.13 25.05 7.74
CA GLU A 143 5.46 24.43 7.85
C GLU A 143 5.77 23.96 9.27
N ARG A 144 5.28 24.66 10.30
CA ARG A 144 5.46 24.32 11.73
C ARG A 144 4.99 22.93 12.16
N PHE A 145 4.11 22.27 11.40
CA PHE A 145 3.61 20.92 11.71
C PHE A 145 4.41 19.81 11.04
N PHE A 146 5.43 20.16 10.24
CA PHE A 146 6.22 19.22 9.46
C PHE A 146 7.70 19.36 9.74
N GLU A 147 8.35 18.26 10.11
CA GLU A 147 9.82 18.14 10.04
C GLU A 147 10.27 17.74 8.61
N GLU A 148 11.58 17.79 8.37
CA GLU A 148 12.18 17.30 7.13
C GLU A 148 11.87 15.81 6.91
N GLY A 149 11.36 15.48 5.73
CA GLY A 149 11.02 14.09 5.36
C GLY A 149 9.70 13.56 5.92
N GLU A 150 8.96 14.30 6.77
CA GLU A 150 7.68 13.83 7.30
C GLU A 150 6.59 13.68 6.22
N THR A 151 6.67 14.48 5.15
CA THR A 151 5.81 14.31 3.97
C THR A 151 6.01 12.96 3.30
N GLU A 152 7.26 12.55 3.15
CA GLU A 152 7.67 11.25 2.58
C GLU A 152 7.35 10.10 3.54
N LEU A 153 7.48 10.32 4.86
CA LEU A 153 7.06 9.35 5.87
C LEU A 153 5.55 9.09 5.81
N GLY A 154 4.73 10.15 5.73
CA GLY A 154 3.28 10.01 5.58
C GLY A 154 2.89 9.26 4.30
N PHE A 155 3.57 9.52 3.19
CA PHE A 155 3.41 8.77 1.94
C PHE A 155 3.77 7.29 2.11
N LEU A 156 4.92 7.00 2.74
CA LEU A 156 5.35 5.64 3.01
C LEU A 156 4.35 4.89 3.91
N CYS A 157 3.88 5.52 4.99
CA CYS A 157 2.85 4.97 5.87
C CYS A 157 1.56 4.63 5.10
N ALA A 158 1.10 5.52 4.22
CA ALA A 158 -0.05 5.26 3.36
C ALA A 158 0.18 4.06 2.41
N LEU A 159 1.40 3.91 1.86
CA LEU A 159 1.76 2.76 1.03
C LEU A 159 1.79 1.44 1.83
N VAL A 160 2.35 1.47 3.03
CA VAL A 160 2.47 0.30 3.92
C VAL A 160 1.09 -0.22 4.30
N VAL A 161 0.19 0.67 4.73
CA VAL A 161 -1.20 0.31 5.03
C VAL A 161 -1.94 -0.16 3.77
N GLY A 162 -1.77 0.56 2.65
CA GLY A 162 -2.40 0.24 1.38
C GLY A 162 -3.93 0.32 1.40
N TRP A 163 -4.56 -0.08 0.31
CA TRP A 163 -6.01 -0.19 0.19
C TRP A 163 -6.51 -1.55 0.69
N PRO A 164 -7.65 -1.65 1.41
CA PRO A 164 -8.53 -0.57 1.84
C PRO A 164 -8.18 0.04 3.21
N GLY A 165 -7.10 -0.41 3.85
CA GLY A 165 -6.68 0.08 5.17
C GLY A 165 -6.50 1.60 5.23
N PHE A 166 -6.15 2.24 4.12
CA PHE A 166 -6.01 3.69 4.00
C PHE A 166 -7.23 4.47 4.51
N VAL A 167 -8.44 3.91 4.33
CA VAL A 167 -9.70 4.52 4.80
C VAL A 167 -9.73 4.65 6.33
N LEU A 168 -9.14 3.70 7.05
CA LEU A 168 -9.00 3.73 8.51
C LEU A 168 -7.78 4.53 8.95
N PHE A 169 -6.71 4.48 8.16
CA PHE A 169 -5.46 5.18 8.46
C PHE A 169 -5.68 6.69 8.62
N VAL A 170 -6.40 7.35 7.71
CA VAL A 170 -6.63 8.80 7.76
C VAL A 170 -7.30 9.26 9.07
N PRO A 171 -8.45 8.70 9.49
CA PRO A 171 -9.06 9.07 10.77
C PRO A 171 -8.16 8.67 11.96
N PHE A 172 -7.41 7.57 11.88
CA PHE A 172 -6.45 7.23 12.92
C PHE A 172 -5.27 8.19 13.02
N VAL A 173 -4.81 8.79 11.91
CA VAL A 173 -3.82 9.87 11.96
C VAL A 173 -4.38 11.04 12.76
N PHE A 174 -5.61 11.45 12.48
CA PHE A 174 -6.25 12.55 13.20
C PHE A 174 -6.39 12.27 14.71
N LEU A 175 -6.90 11.08 15.07
CA LEU A 175 -6.99 10.67 16.47
C LEU A 175 -5.61 10.58 17.14
N SER A 176 -4.60 10.10 16.41
CA SER A 176 -3.22 10.01 16.90
C SER A 176 -2.61 11.38 17.13
N VAL A 177 -2.92 12.40 16.31
CA VAL A 177 -2.49 13.79 16.55
C VAL A 177 -3.03 14.30 17.88
N VAL A 178 -4.30 14.09 18.16
CA VAL A 178 -4.93 14.53 19.43
C VAL A 178 -4.28 13.82 20.60
N PHE A 179 -4.17 12.49 20.54
CA PHE A 179 -3.58 11.67 21.59
C PHE A 179 -2.13 12.08 21.89
N ILE A 180 -1.29 12.19 20.85
CA ILE A 180 0.13 12.54 21.01
C ILE A 180 0.28 13.97 21.50
N SER A 181 -0.58 14.90 21.07
CA SER A 181 -0.56 16.28 21.58
C SER A 181 -0.88 16.35 23.07
N ILE A 182 -1.84 15.56 23.55
CA ILE A 182 -2.15 15.47 24.98
C ILE A 182 -0.94 14.92 25.76
N VAL A 183 -0.33 13.83 25.26
CA VAL A 183 0.86 13.23 25.89
C VAL A 183 2.02 14.22 25.95
N LYS A 184 2.32 14.90 24.84
CA LYS A 184 3.37 15.92 24.78
C LYS A 184 3.12 17.06 25.76
N LEU A 185 1.88 17.54 25.83
CA LEU A 185 1.52 18.65 26.73
C LEU A 185 1.66 18.25 28.21
N LEU A 186 1.16 17.06 28.59
CA LEU A 186 1.15 16.61 29.99
C LEU A 186 2.53 16.18 30.48
N PHE A 187 3.30 15.45 29.68
CA PHE A 187 4.57 14.84 30.12
C PHE A 187 5.80 15.65 29.71
N PHE A 188 5.79 16.27 28.53
CA PHE A 188 6.97 16.94 27.95
C PHE A 188 6.87 18.47 27.98
N LYS A 189 5.70 19.03 28.33
CA LYS A 189 5.40 20.48 28.32
C LYS A 189 5.66 21.15 26.97
N GLU A 190 5.66 20.37 25.89
CA GLU A 190 5.82 20.87 24.52
C GLU A 190 4.46 21.27 23.95
N LYS A 191 4.38 22.46 23.34
CA LYS A 191 3.13 22.98 22.75
C LYS A 191 2.88 22.52 21.30
N TYR A 192 3.90 21.97 20.63
CA TYR A 192 3.84 21.67 19.20
C TYR A 192 4.03 20.17 18.93
N THR A 193 3.14 19.61 18.13
CA THR A 193 3.14 18.22 17.69
C THR A 193 3.33 18.17 16.18
N THR A 194 4.37 17.49 15.74
CA THR A 194 4.63 17.22 14.32
C THR A 194 3.85 15.98 13.89
N LEU A 195 3.68 15.77 12.59
CA LEU A 195 2.83 14.68 12.07
C LEU A 195 3.52 13.32 12.00
N GLY A 196 4.84 13.25 12.15
CA GLY A 196 5.59 11.99 12.02
C GLY A 196 5.15 10.90 13.00
N ALA A 197 5.15 11.18 14.30
CA ALA A 197 4.71 10.21 15.32
C ALA A 197 3.24 9.80 15.15
N PRO A 198 2.29 10.73 14.87
CA PRO A 198 0.93 10.37 14.49
C PRO A 198 0.82 9.42 13.29
N PHE A 199 1.62 9.62 12.24
CA PHE A 199 1.62 8.70 11.08
C PHE A 199 2.07 7.30 11.47
N ILE A 200 3.14 7.17 12.25
CA ILE A 200 3.66 5.88 12.71
C ILE A 200 2.62 5.16 13.56
N LEU A 201 2.03 5.86 14.55
CA LEU A 201 1.02 5.27 15.44
C LEU A 201 -0.21 4.81 14.66
N ALA A 202 -0.73 5.65 13.76
CA ALA A 202 -1.87 5.30 12.92
C ALA A 202 -1.57 4.10 12.01
N THR A 203 -0.35 4.00 11.47
CA THR A 203 0.08 2.85 10.66
C THR A 203 0.06 1.58 11.50
N VAL A 204 0.63 1.58 12.70
CA VAL A 204 0.63 0.42 13.61
C VAL A 204 -0.78 -0.04 13.92
N ILE A 205 -1.65 0.90 14.34
CA ILE A 205 -3.05 0.59 14.68
C ILE A 205 -3.76 -0.01 13.46
N THR A 206 -3.59 0.59 12.29
CA THR A 206 -4.24 0.11 11.07
C THR A 206 -3.70 -1.24 10.61
N SER A 207 -2.40 -1.50 10.72
CA SER A 207 -1.81 -2.78 10.34
C SER A 207 -2.22 -3.92 11.28
N ILE A 208 -2.39 -3.65 12.58
CA ILE A 208 -2.79 -4.66 13.56
C ILE A 208 -4.31 -4.91 13.52
N PHE A 209 -5.11 -3.84 13.57
CA PHE A 209 -6.56 -3.94 13.75
C PHE A 209 -7.37 -3.70 12.47
N GLY A 210 -6.75 -3.27 11.37
CA GLY A 210 -7.44 -2.80 10.18
C GLY A 210 -8.38 -3.84 9.58
N ASN A 211 -7.94 -5.10 9.48
CA ASN A 211 -8.78 -6.18 8.94
C ASN A 211 -10.05 -6.42 9.78
N TYR A 212 -9.91 -6.41 11.10
CA TYR A 212 -11.04 -6.55 12.03
C TYR A 212 -12.00 -5.36 11.92
N LEU A 213 -11.46 -4.13 11.88
CA LEU A 213 -12.26 -2.91 11.79
C LEU A 213 -12.97 -2.76 10.43
N ILE A 214 -12.31 -3.11 9.33
CA ILE A 214 -12.94 -3.14 8.00
C ILE A 214 -14.14 -4.08 7.99
N PHE A 215 -14.02 -5.24 8.65
CA PHE A 215 -15.12 -6.18 8.80
C PHE A 215 -16.24 -5.60 9.69
N LEU A 216 -15.88 -5.08 10.87
CA LEU A 216 -16.83 -4.52 11.83
C LEU A 216 -17.65 -3.36 11.25
N PHE A 217 -17.03 -2.47 10.48
CA PHE A 217 -17.69 -1.32 9.86
C PHE A 217 -18.38 -1.64 8.53
N GLY A 218 -18.41 -2.91 8.10
CA GLY A 218 -19.04 -3.30 6.83
C GLY A 218 -18.31 -2.76 5.59
N LEU A 219 -17.04 -2.37 5.72
CA LEU A 219 -16.22 -1.83 4.63
C LEU A 219 -15.62 -2.93 3.73
N GLY A 220 -16.11 -4.16 3.85
CA GLY A 220 -15.65 -5.30 3.06
C GLY A 220 -15.84 -5.11 1.55
N VAL A 221 -16.83 -4.31 1.14
CA VAL A 221 -17.08 -3.98 -0.27
C VAL A 221 -15.92 -3.23 -0.94
N LEU A 222 -15.04 -2.63 -0.13
CA LEU A 222 -13.87 -1.92 -0.62
C LEU A 222 -12.68 -2.86 -0.89
N LYS A 223 -12.72 -4.13 -0.46
CA LYS A 223 -11.64 -5.07 -0.75
C LYS A 223 -11.64 -5.41 -2.24
N VAL A 224 -10.46 -5.27 -2.86
CA VAL A 224 -10.22 -5.53 -4.27
C VAL A 224 -9.11 -6.56 -4.42
#